data_AF-A0A929QT94-F1
#
_entry.id   AF-A0A929QT94-F1
#
_cell.length_a   1.000
_cell.length_b   1.000
_cell.length_c   1.000
_cell.angle_alpha   90.00
_cell.angle_beta   90.00
_cell.angle_gamma   90.00
#
_symmetry.space_group_name_H-M   'P 1'
#
loop_
_entity.id
_entity.type
_entity.pdbx_description
1 polymer ?
#
loop_
_entity_poly.entity_id
_entity_poly.type
_entity_poly.pdbx_seq_one_letter_code
_entity_poly.pdbx_strand_id
1 'polypeptide(L)'
;MTTKDRDLKKFLICMVDLMGVILVGLFLTQSSSPRFHIDIEDVNTMLLIHIAAFYVSSQFNSLFDRGYLEQLKSVIIYSLYFLVGITMMVFMSKSHFYIPRTASLVFVALNGLLVFAIHSSIK
;
A
#
# COMPACT_ATOMS: atom_id res chain seq x y z
N MET A 1 -24.34 2.94 14.79
CA MET A 1 -22.87 2.79 14.81
C MET A 1 -22.27 4.18 14.92
N THR A 2 -21.58 4.51 16.00
CA THR A 2 -21.09 5.87 16.23
C THR A 2 -19.97 6.21 15.23
N THR A 3 -19.78 7.49 14.90
CA THR A 3 -18.69 7.94 14.02
C THR A 3 -17.32 7.47 14.53
N LYS A 4 -17.17 7.45 15.86
CA LYS A 4 -15.96 7.00 16.57
C LYS A 4 -15.62 5.52 16.29
N ASP A 5 -16.61 4.62 16.31
CA ASP A 5 -16.39 3.19 16.03
C ASP A 5 -15.93 2.95 14.58
N ARG A 6 -16.42 3.78 13.65
CA ARG A 6 -16.09 3.69 12.23
C ARG A 6 -14.65 4.11 11.98
N ASP A 7 -14.20 5.18 12.63
CA ASP A 7 -12.84 5.69 12.47
C ASP A 7 -11.81 4.80 13.18
N LEU A 8 -12.19 4.15 14.28
CA LEU A 8 -11.35 3.16 14.96
C LEU A 8 -11.15 1.91 14.08
N LYS A 9 -12.20 1.45 13.41
CA LYS A 9 -12.09 0.36 12.41
C LYS A 9 -11.28 0.76 11.18
N LYS A 10 -11.42 1.98 10.68
CA LYS A 10 -10.56 2.53 9.59
C LYS A 10 -9.08 2.42 9.95
N PHE A 11 -8.76 2.90 11.15
CA PHE A 11 -7.40 2.89 11.65
C PHE A 11 -6.86 1.47 11.82
N LEU A 12 -7.69 0.54 12.35
CA LEU A 12 -7.28 -0.84 12.52
C LEU A 12 -6.97 -1.53 11.18
N ILE A 13 -7.82 -1.33 10.16
CA ILE A 13 -7.59 -1.88 8.82
C ILE A 13 -6.33 -1.26 8.19
N CYS A 14 -6.15 0.06 8.33
CA CYS A 14 -4.94 0.74 7.88
C CYS A 14 -3.69 0.10 8.52
N MET A 15 -3.72 -0.20 9.83
CA MET A 15 -2.60 -0.85 10.52
C MET A 15 -2.31 -2.27 10.01
N VAL A 16 -3.35 -3.05 9.71
CA VAL A 16 -3.17 -4.39 9.14
C VAL A 16 -2.58 -4.31 7.73
N ASP A 17 -3.06 -3.38 6.90
CA ASP A 17 -2.51 -3.17 5.55
C ASP A 17 -1.06 -2.64 5.63
N LEU A 18 -0.74 -1.83 6.65
CA LEU A 18 0.61 -1.33 6.92
C LEU A 18 1.58 -2.46 7.28
N MET A 19 1.11 -3.50 8.00
CA MET A 19 1.89 -4.73 8.20
C MET A 19 2.17 -5.44 6.86
N GLY A 20 1.21 -5.43 5.94
CA GLY A 20 1.40 -5.94 4.58
C GLY A 20 2.50 -5.21 3.81
N VAL A 21 2.51 -3.87 3.87
CA VAL A 21 3.55 -3.02 3.27
C VAL A 21 4.93 -3.33 3.85
N ILE A 22 5.04 -3.47 5.17
CA ILE A 22 6.30 -3.83 5.84
C ILE A 22 6.77 -5.21 5.36
N LEU A 23 5.87 -6.19 5.30
CA LEU A 23 6.20 -7.56 4.91
C LEU A 23 6.72 -7.63 3.47
N VAL A 24 6.05 -6.96 2.53
CA VAL A 24 6.50 -6.87 1.13
C VAL A 24 7.80 -6.07 1.02
N GLY A 25 7.93 -4.99 1.79
CA GLY A 25 9.15 -4.18 1.83
C GLY A 25 10.36 -4.98 2.29
N LEU A 26 10.23 -5.73 3.39
CA LEU A 26 11.27 -6.62 3.91
C LEU A 26 11.58 -7.77 2.95
N PHE A 27 10.57 -8.30 2.26
CA PHE A 27 10.79 -9.34 1.25
C PHE A 27 11.65 -8.82 0.09
N LEU A 28 11.43 -7.58 -0.35
CA LEU A 28 12.21 -6.96 -1.41
C LEU A 28 13.60 -6.51 -0.94
N THR A 29 13.76 -6.06 0.32
CA THR A 29 15.09 -5.74 0.88
C THR A 29 15.97 -6.98 1.01
N GLN A 30 15.39 -8.15 1.30
CA GLN A 30 16.12 -9.42 1.35
C GLN A 30 16.48 -10.00 -0.03
N SER A 31 15.95 -9.42 -1.12
CA SER A 31 16.24 -9.93 -2.46
C SER A 31 17.67 -9.60 -2.87
N SER A 32 18.49 -10.62 -3.16
CA SER A 32 19.85 -10.45 -3.68
C SER A 32 19.92 -9.91 -5.11
N SER A 33 18.77 -9.76 -5.78
CA SER A 33 18.72 -9.25 -7.15
C SER A 33 18.68 -7.71 -7.12
N PRO A 34 19.67 -7.00 -7.70
CA PRO A 34 19.71 -5.54 -7.70
C PRO A 34 18.53 -4.88 -8.43
N ARG A 35 17.77 -5.64 -9.23
CA ARG A 35 16.54 -5.16 -9.90
C ARG A 35 15.30 -5.17 -8.99
N PHE A 36 15.35 -5.91 -7.89
CA PHE A 36 14.25 -6.08 -6.92
C PHE A 36 14.62 -5.57 -5.52
N HIS A 37 15.88 -5.22 -5.31
CA HIS A 37 16.35 -4.66 -4.06
C HIS A 37 15.78 -3.27 -3.80
N ILE A 38 15.37 -3.04 -2.57
CA ILE A 38 14.89 -1.75 -2.04
C ILE A 38 15.66 -1.51 -0.75
N ASP A 39 16.14 -0.28 -0.54
CA ASP A 39 16.82 0.08 0.70
C ASP A 39 15.83 0.19 1.87
N ILE A 40 16.29 -0.10 3.09
CA ILE A 40 15.40 -0.03 4.26
C ILE A 40 14.88 1.39 4.53
N GLU A 41 15.65 2.42 4.13
CA GLU A 41 15.25 3.82 4.20
C GLU A 41 14.08 4.13 3.25
N ASP A 42 14.08 3.50 2.07
CA ASP A 42 13.02 3.62 1.08
C ASP A 42 11.72 2.96 1.55
N VAL A 43 11.81 1.89 2.36
CA VAL A 43 10.64 1.25 2.99
C VAL A 43 9.92 2.21 3.93
N ASN A 44 10.64 3.05 4.68
CA ASN A 44 10.00 4.05 5.55
C ASN A 44 9.21 5.08 4.73
N THR A 45 9.75 5.52 3.59
CA THR A 45 9.05 6.43 2.68
C THR A 45 7.81 5.76 2.07
N MET A 46 7.91 4.48 1.71
CA MET A 46 6.78 3.66 1.24
C MET A 46 5.66 3.56 2.28
N LEU A 47 5.98 3.46 3.58
CA LEU A 47 4.97 3.45 4.66
C LEU A 47 4.20 4.77 4.73
N LEU A 48 4.88 5.90 4.57
CA LEU A 48 4.23 7.22 4.55
C LEU A 48 3.31 7.36 3.32
N ILE A 49 3.79 6.92 2.15
CA ILE A 49 2.97 6.91 0.93
C ILE A 49 1.74 6.00 1.11
N HIS A 50 1.87 4.89 1.84
CA HIS A 50 0.76 3.96 2.09
C HIS A 50 -0.35 4.64 2.88
N ILE A 51 0.01 5.28 3.99
CA ILE A 51 -0.94 6.00 4.84
C ILE A 51 -1.66 7.07 4.02
N ALA A 52 -0.92 7.87 3.25
CA ALA A 52 -1.51 8.90 2.39
C ALA A 52 -2.47 8.30 1.34
N ALA A 53 -2.03 7.28 0.61
CA ALA A 53 -2.84 6.62 -0.42
C ALA A 53 -4.08 5.91 0.15
N PHE A 54 -3.98 5.33 1.35
CA PHE A 54 -5.10 4.68 2.04
C PHE A 54 -6.20 5.67 2.40
N TYR A 55 -5.84 6.83 2.96
CA TYR A 55 -6.80 7.88 3.29
C TYR A 55 -7.38 8.58 2.06
N VAL A 56 -6.55 8.87 1.05
CA VAL A 56 -7.00 9.54 -0.20
C VAL A 56 -7.89 8.65 -1.04
N SER A 57 -7.57 7.36 -1.17
CA SER A 57 -8.39 6.40 -1.90
C SER A 57 -9.72 6.08 -1.20
N SER A 58 -9.89 6.53 0.05
CA SER A 58 -11.05 6.23 0.89
C SER A 58 -11.35 4.73 0.91
N GLN A 59 -10.30 3.90 0.98
CA GLN A 59 -10.33 2.43 0.89
C GLN A 59 -11.40 1.81 1.80
N PHE A 60 -11.59 2.39 2.99
CA PHE A 60 -12.58 1.95 3.97
C PHE A 60 -14.05 2.25 3.64
N ASN A 61 -14.36 3.26 2.82
CA ASN A 61 -15.77 3.59 2.57
C ASN A 61 -16.44 2.43 1.84
N SER A 62 -17.44 1.83 2.49
CA SER A 62 -18.21 0.68 1.99
C SER A 62 -17.46 -0.66 1.94
N LEU A 63 -16.34 -0.81 2.66
CA LEU A 63 -15.57 -2.07 2.71
C LEU A 63 -16.43 -3.29 3.14
N PHE A 64 -17.42 -3.08 4.02
CA PHE A 64 -18.36 -4.11 4.47
C PHE A 64 -19.58 -4.34 3.54
N ASP A 65 -19.86 -3.42 2.61
CA ASP A 65 -21.05 -3.47 1.74
C ASP A 65 -20.70 -3.82 0.27
N ARG A 66 -19.42 -3.88 -0.07
CA ARG A 66 -18.94 -4.11 -1.44
C ARG A 66 -18.93 -5.57 -1.82
N GLY A 67 -19.38 -5.89 -3.03
CA GLY A 67 -19.08 -7.17 -3.71
C GLY A 67 -17.59 -7.29 -4.07
N TYR A 68 -17.12 -8.52 -4.36
CA TYR A 68 -15.71 -8.79 -4.70
C TYR A 68 -15.16 -7.91 -5.85
N LEU A 69 -16.00 -7.55 -6.83
CA LEU A 69 -15.60 -6.69 -7.96
C LEU A 69 -15.35 -5.23 -7.55
N GLU A 70 -16.17 -4.68 -6.66
CA GLU A 70 -16.00 -3.31 -6.15
C GLU A 70 -14.81 -3.19 -5.20
N GLN A 71 -14.47 -4.29 -4.54
CA GLN A 71 -13.27 -4.42 -3.73
C GLN A 71 -12.01 -4.42 -4.60
N LEU A 72 -11.98 -5.21 -5.68
CA LEU A 72 -10.90 -5.20 -6.65
C LEU A 72 -10.69 -3.82 -7.27
N LYS A 73 -11.78 -3.13 -7.64
CA LYS A 73 -11.73 -1.74 -8.14
C LYS A 73 -11.14 -0.77 -7.12
N SER A 74 -11.51 -0.90 -5.84
CA SER A 74 -10.94 -0.10 -4.74
C SER A 74 -9.43 -0.31 -4.63
N VAL A 75 -8.99 -1.57 -4.67
CA VAL A 75 -7.57 -1.93 -4.60
C VAL A 75 -6.81 -1.39 -5.81
N ILE A 76 -7.37 -1.46 -7.02
CA ILE A 76 -6.74 -0.87 -8.21
C ILE A 76 -6.58 0.65 -8.05
N ILE A 77 -7.61 1.35 -7.59
CA ILE A 77 -7.55 2.81 -7.36
C ILE A 77 -6.49 3.13 -6.29
N TYR A 78 -6.48 2.39 -5.19
CA TYR A 78 -5.46 2.50 -4.14
C TYR A 78 -4.05 2.30 -4.69
N SER A 79 -3.80 1.23 -5.46
CA SER A 79 -2.52 0.94 -6.09
C SER A 79 -2.09 2.03 -7.07
N LEU A 80 -3.04 2.66 -7.76
CA LEU A 80 -2.77 3.77 -8.67
C LEU A 80 -2.33 5.02 -7.90
N TYR A 81 -3.01 5.37 -6.81
CA TYR A 81 -2.57 6.46 -5.92
C TYR A 81 -1.22 6.18 -5.29
N PHE A 82 -0.97 4.93 -4.89
CA PHE A 82 0.30 4.51 -4.33
C PHE A 82 1.44 4.65 -5.34
N LEU A 83 1.23 4.23 -6.60
CA LEU A 83 2.20 4.40 -7.68
C LEU A 83 2.47 5.88 -8.00
N VAL A 84 1.44 6.72 -8.00
CA VAL A 84 1.58 8.18 -8.16
C VAL A 84 2.39 8.77 -6.99
N GLY A 85 2.16 8.31 -5.76
CA GLY A 85 2.93 8.73 -4.59
C GLY A 85 4.40 8.35 -4.67
N ILE A 86 4.71 7.12 -5.11
CA ILE A 86 6.09 6.67 -5.34
C ILE A 86 6.77 7.53 -6.40
N THR A 87 6.11 7.72 -7.55
CA THR A 87 6.71 8.51 -8.64
C THR A 87 6.95 9.96 -8.24
N MET A 88 6.01 10.60 -7.54
CA MET A 88 6.21 11.93 -6.95
C MET A 88 7.41 11.97 -6.01
N MET A 89 7.53 11.02 -5.08
CA MET A 89 8.66 10.99 -4.14
C MET A 89 10.00 10.78 -4.86
N VAL A 90 10.06 9.90 -5.87
CA VAL A 90 11.25 9.73 -6.71
C VAL A 90 11.63 11.04 -7.41
N PHE A 91 10.66 11.78 -7.95
CA PHE A 91 10.93 13.06 -8.61
C PHE A 91 11.37 14.17 -7.63
N MET A 92 10.75 14.24 -6.44
CA MET A 92 11.05 15.28 -5.46
C MET A 92 12.38 15.04 -4.73
N SER A 93 12.74 13.78 -4.47
CA SER A 93 13.88 13.44 -3.61
C SER A 93 15.25 13.61 -4.27
N LYS A 94 15.32 13.92 -5.57
CA LYS A 94 16.51 14.30 -6.39
C LYS A 94 17.78 13.43 -6.29
N SER A 95 17.84 12.41 -5.43
CA SER A 95 18.89 11.38 -5.26
C SER A 95 18.77 10.62 -3.93
N HIS A 96 17.98 11.10 -2.95
CA HIS A 96 17.86 10.48 -1.63
C HIS A 96 16.89 9.29 -1.56
N PHE A 97 16.06 9.09 -2.59
CA PHE A 97 15.10 7.99 -2.69
C PHE A 97 15.16 7.45 -4.11
N TYR A 98 15.63 6.21 -4.27
CA TYR A 98 15.75 5.58 -5.57
C TYR A 98 15.26 4.15 -5.53
N ILE A 99 14.11 3.93 -6.17
CA ILE A 99 13.55 2.59 -6.33
C ILE A 99 13.58 2.20 -7.80
N PRO A 100 14.17 1.04 -8.15
CA PRO A 100 14.09 0.51 -9.50
C PRO A 100 12.63 0.37 -9.96
N ARG A 101 12.33 0.73 -11.23
CA ARG A 101 10.96 0.63 -11.77
C ARG A 101 10.35 -0.78 -11.66
N THR A 102 11.20 -1.80 -11.75
CA THR A 102 10.81 -3.21 -11.56
C THR A 102 10.46 -3.52 -10.11
N ALA A 103 11.26 -3.03 -9.16
CA ALA A 103 11.00 -3.20 -7.74
C ALA A 103 9.70 -2.49 -7.32
N SER A 104 9.45 -1.27 -7.81
CA SER A 104 8.20 -0.55 -7.50
C SER A 104 6.96 -1.22 -8.08
N LEU A 105 7.01 -1.73 -9.32
CA LEU A 105 5.90 -2.50 -9.91
C LEU A 105 5.62 -3.80 -9.14
N VAL A 106 6.66 -4.55 -8.79
CA VAL A 106 6.52 -5.78 -8.01
C VAL A 106 5.97 -5.47 -6.62
N PHE A 107 6.48 -4.42 -5.97
CA PHE A 107 5.97 -3.96 -4.68
C PHE A 107 4.47 -3.63 -4.76
N VAL A 108 4.06 -2.80 -5.71
CA VAL A 108 2.65 -2.39 -5.88
C VAL A 108 1.76 -3.60 -6.16
N ALA A 109 2.21 -4.53 -7.01
CA ALA A 109 1.46 -5.73 -7.34
C ALA A 109 1.29 -6.66 -6.12
N LEU A 110 2.38 -6.98 -5.42
CA LEU A 110 2.36 -7.83 -4.24
C LEU A 110 1.55 -7.20 -3.11
N ASN A 111 1.79 -5.90 -2.83
CA ASN A 111 1.07 -5.18 -1.80
C ASN A 111 -0.44 -5.10 -2.11
N GLY A 112 -0.81 -4.79 -3.35
CA GLY A 112 -2.22 -4.78 -3.78
C GLY A 112 -2.89 -6.15 -3.63
N LEU A 113 -2.19 -7.23 -3.98
CA LEU A 113 -2.69 -8.59 -3.82
C LEU A 113 -2.88 -8.96 -2.34
N LEU A 114 -1.94 -8.56 -1.48
CA LEU A 114 -1.99 -8.79 -0.03
C LEU A 114 -3.16 -8.03 0.62
N VAL A 115 -3.33 -6.75 0.27
CA VAL A 115 -4.48 -5.92 0.70
C VAL A 115 -5.80 -6.54 0.24
N PHE A 116 -5.88 -6.99 -1.02
CA PHE A 116 -7.08 -7.66 -1.54
C PHE A 116 -7.38 -8.95 -0.78
N ALA A 117 -6.36 -9.77 -0.47
CA ALA A 117 -6.52 -10.99 0.30
C ALA A 117 -7.00 -10.71 1.74
N ILE A 118 -6.36 -9.77 2.44
CA ILE A 118 -6.74 -9.35 3.79
C ILE A 118 -8.20 -8.88 3.80
N HIS A 119 -8.56 -7.98 2.89
CA HIS A 119 -9.92 -7.45 2.87
C HIS A 119 -10.95 -8.50 2.47
N SER A 120 -10.58 -9.48 1.63
CA SER A 120 -11.43 -10.61 1.28
C SER A 120 -11.63 -11.57 2.47
N SER A 121 -10.63 -11.74 3.34
CA SER A 121 -10.71 -12.58 4.55
C SER A 121 -11.45 -11.93 5.71
N ILE A 122 -11.54 -10.59 5.75
CA ILE A 122 -12.28 -9.84 6.77
C ILE A 122 -13.80 -9.84 6.49
N LYS A 123 -14.20 -10.11 5.25
CA LYS A 123 -15.59 -10.18 4.82
C LYS A 123 -16.24 -11.49 5.23
#